data_AF-A0A353Y055-F1
#
_entry.id   AF-A0A353Y055-F1
#
_cell.length_a   1.000
_cell.length_b   1.000
_cell.length_c   1.000
_cell.angle_alpha   90.00
_cell.angle_beta   90.00
_cell.angle_gamma   90.00
#
_symmetry.space_group_name_H-M   'P 1'
#
loop_
_entity.id
_entity.type
_entity.pdbx_description
1 polymer ?
#
loop_
_entity_poly.entity_id
_entity_poly.type
_entity_poly.pdbx_seq_one_letter_code
_entity_poly.pdbx_strand_id
1 'polypeptide(L)' 'FDKLPEELLGSFGTPVFVLSMELTATRKLARVNTGKVLSALRQEGYFLQMPPDLKPDLYFGD' A
#
# COMPACT_ATOMS: atom_id res chain seq x y z
N PHE A 1 -11.19 -11.83 -1.97
CA PHE A 1 -10.01 -11.11 -2.50
C PHE A 1 -10.00 -11.20 -4.02
N ASP A 2 -11.18 -11.13 -4.63
CA ASP A 2 -11.41 -11.79 -5.93
C ASP A 2 -11.03 -10.89 -7.11
N LYS A 3 -10.60 -9.66 -6.79
CA LYS A 3 -10.09 -8.66 -7.74
C LYS A 3 -8.57 -8.54 -7.73
N LEU A 4 -7.86 -9.32 -6.91
CA LEU A 4 -6.40 -9.31 -6.92
C LEU A 4 -5.87 -10.17 -8.08
N PRO A 5 -4.89 -9.68 -8.85
CA PRO A 5 -4.19 -10.50 -9.85
C PRO A 5 -3.55 -11.74 -9.22
N GLU A 6 -3.55 -12.85 -9.96
CA GLU A 6 -2.98 -14.12 -9.49
C GLU A 6 -1.48 -14.02 -9.19
N GLU A 7 -0.74 -13.31 -10.03
CA GLU A 7 0.70 -13.05 -9.84
C GLU A 7 0.98 -12.31 -8.52
N LEU A 8 0.09 -11.40 -8.13
CA LEU A 8 0.20 -10.66 -6.89
C LEU A 8 -0.08 -11.57 -5.69
N LEU A 9 -1.09 -12.44 -5.77
CA LEU A 9 -1.37 -13.42 -4.72
C LEU A 9 -0.19 -14.36 -4.50
N GLY A 10 0.48 -14.79 -5.58
CA GLY A 10 1.68 -15.64 -5.49
C GLY A 10 2.83 -14.99 -4.71
N SER A 11 3.02 -13.68 -4.84
CA SER A 11 4.07 -12.94 -4.13
C SER A 11 3.64 -12.43 -2.74
N PHE A 12 2.35 -12.15 -2.55
CA PHE A 12 1.79 -11.60 -1.31
C PHE A 12 1.57 -12.66 -0.23
N GLY A 13 1.38 -13.92 -0.63
CA GLY A 13 1.07 -15.03 0.28
C GLY A 13 -0.39 -15.01 0.72
N THR A 14 -0.67 -15.57 1.91
CA THR A 14 -2.05 -15.67 2.42
C THR A 14 -2.45 -14.35 3.09
N PRO A 15 -3.42 -13.59 2.54
CA PRO A 15 -3.88 -12.34 3.15
C PRO A 15 -4.60 -12.63 4.47
N VAL A 16 -4.33 -11.81 5.49
CA VAL A 16 -5.03 -11.82 6.78
C VAL A 16 -5.63 -10.45 7.06
N PHE A 17 -6.78 -10.42 7.75
CA PHE A 17 -7.36 -9.16 8.20
C PHE A 17 -6.51 -8.56 9.32
N VAL A 18 -6.05 -7.32 9.13
CA VAL A 18 -5.24 -6.59 10.12
C VAL A 18 -6.03 -5.46 10.76
N LEU A 19 -6.75 -4.67 9.96
CA LEU A 19 -7.53 -3.53 10.43
C LEU A 19 -8.66 -3.17 9.47
N SER A 20 -9.65 -2.47 10.01
CA SER A 20 -10.67 -1.74 9.23
C SER A 20 -10.66 -0.28 9.67
N MET A 21 -10.78 0.63 8.72
CA MET A 21 -10.72 2.06 8.97
C MET A 21 -11.50 2.81 7.89
N GLU A 22 -12.20 3.87 8.30
CA GLU A 22 -12.84 4.79 7.37
C GLU A 22 -11.78 5.64 6.64
N LEU A 23 -11.85 5.66 5.31
CA LEU A 23 -10.96 6.45 4.46
C LEU A 23 -11.74 7.57 3.78
N THR A 24 -11.51 8.80 4.23
CA THR A 24 -12.05 10.02 3.62
C THR A 24 -10.95 10.76 2.86
N ALA A 25 -11.32 11.64 1.92
CA ALA A 25 -10.35 12.40 1.11
C ALA A 25 -9.43 13.30 1.97
N THR A 26 -9.88 13.70 3.15
CA THR A 26 -9.12 14.56 4.09
C THR A 26 -8.26 13.77 5.06
N ARG A 27 -8.45 12.45 5.19
CA ARG A 27 -7.68 11.63 6.11
C ARG A 27 -6.24 11.49 5.61
N LYS A 28 -5.26 11.89 6.42
CA LYS A 28 -3.83 11.74 6.07
C LYS A 28 -3.34 10.34 6.41
N LEU A 29 -2.76 9.65 5.42
CA LEU A 29 -2.06 8.38 5.61
C LEU A 29 -0.55 8.63 5.82
N ALA A 30 0.11 7.70 6.52
CA ALA A 30 1.50 7.89 6.94
C ALA A 30 2.49 7.87 5.77
N ARG A 31 2.27 7.00 4.79
CA ARG A 31 3.24 6.71 3.72
C ARG A 31 2.73 7.00 2.31
N VAL A 32 1.42 7.03 2.11
CA VAL A 32 0.81 7.11 0.77
C VAL A 32 -0.18 8.26 0.68
N ASN A 33 -0.37 8.79 -0.53
CA ASN A 33 -1.37 9.84 -0.76
C ASN A 33 -2.78 9.22 -0.79
N THR A 34 -3.69 9.76 0.02
CA THR A 34 -5.06 9.25 0.16
C THR A 34 -5.88 9.33 -1.13
N GLY A 35 -5.70 10.37 -1.94
CA GLY A 35 -6.36 10.49 -3.23
C GLY A 35 -5.98 9.38 -4.20
N LYS A 36 -4.70 8.98 -4.22
CA LYS A 36 -4.23 7.82 -5.02
C LYS A 36 -4.90 6.52 -4.57
N VAL A 37 -4.96 6.28 -3.25
CA VAL A 37 -5.61 5.09 -2.68
C VAL A 37 -7.09 5.06 -3.07
N LEU A 38 -7.81 6.17 -2.88
CA LEU A 38 -9.23 6.26 -3.23
C LEU A 38 -9.49 6.05 -4.72
N SER A 39 -8.61 6.56 -5.60
CA SER A 39 -8.72 6.35 -7.05
C SER A 39 -8.51 4.88 -7.42
N ALA A 40 -7.46 4.24 -6.91
CA ALA A 40 -7.17 2.82 -7.17
C ALA A 40 -8.28 1.90 -6.67
N LEU A 41 -8.81 2.15 -5.46
CA LEU A 41 -9.93 1.38 -4.92
C LEU A 41 -11.20 1.49 -5.78
N ARG A 42 -11.44 2.64 -6.44
CA ARG A 42 -12.60 2.82 -7.33
C ARG A 42 -12.40 2.15 -8.70
N GLN A 43 -11.19 2.22 -9.24
CA GLN A 43 -10.88 1.76 -10.61
C GLN A 43 -10.51 0.28 -10.64
N GLU A 44 -9.62 -0.16 -9.75
CA GLU A 44 -9.04 -1.50 -9.71
C GLU A 44 -9.67 -2.37 -8.62
N GLY A 45 -10.25 -1.75 -7.58
CA GLY A 45 -10.84 -2.48 -6.45
C GLY A 45 -9.85 -2.86 -5.36
N TYR A 46 -8.57 -2.48 -5.50
CA TYR A 46 -7.53 -2.66 -4.49
C TYR A 46 -6.46 -1.56 -4.59
N PHE A 47 -5.56 -1.51 -3.61
CA PHE A 47 -4.35 -0.68 -3.64
C PHE A 47 -3.21 -1.47 -3.00
N LEU A 48 -2.10 -1.64 -3.72
CA LEU A 48 -0.91 -2.31 -3.20
C LEU A 48 0.13 -1.28 -2.77
N GLN A 49 0.51 -1.31 -1.50
CA GLN A 49 1.63 -0.53 -1.01
C GLN A 49 2.91 -1.39 -1.05
N MET A 50 3.86 -0.99 -1.89
CA MET A 50 5.19 -1.58 -1.87
C MET A 50 5.99 -1.07 -0.66
N PRO A 51 6.92 -1.87 -0.11
CA PRO A 51 7.90 -1.39 0.85
C PRO A 51 8.60 -0.13 0.30
N PRO A 52 8.84 0.90 1.12
CA PRO A 52 9.60 2.05 0.67
C PRO A 52 11.06 1.64 0.40
N ASP A 53 11.67 2.24 -0.61
CA ASP A 53 13.12 2.15 -0.82
C ASP A 53 13.83 2.86 0.33
N LEU A 54 14.24 2.08 1.33
CA LEU A 54 15.11 2.54 2.39
C LEU A 54 16.52 2.64 1.81
N LYS A 55 16.89 3.83 1.30
CA LYS A 55 18.30 4.13 1.07
C LYS A 55 18.94 4.39 2.45
N PRO A 56 19.82 3.52 2.94
CA PRO A 56 20.52 3.79 4.19
C PRO A 56 21.35 5.06 3.99
N ASP A 57 21.24 6.00 4.92
CA ASP A 57 22.14 7.14 4.97
C ASP A 57 23.47 6.61 5.53
N LEU A 58 24.34 6.17 4.63
CA LEU A 58 25.64 5.61 5.00
C LEU A 58 26.54 6.78 5.40
N TYR A 59 26.69 6.97 6.72
CA TYR A 59 27.69 7.88 7.25
C TYR A 59 29.07 7.25 7.07
N PHE A 60 29.76 7.67 6.00
CA PHE A 60 31.19 7.47 5.87
C PHE A 60 31.82 8.64 6.63
N GLY A 61 32.26 8.39 7.87
CA GLY A 61 32.96 9.42 8.66
C GLY A 61 34.15 9.98 7.87
N ASP A 62 34.47 11.25 8.13
CA ASP A 62 35.59 11.97 7.49
C ASP A 62 36.95 11.30 7.72
#